data_AF-A0A3C0Q8A4-F1
#
_entry.id   AF-A0A3C0Q8A4-F1
#
_cell.length_a   1.000
_cell.length_b   1.000
_cell.length_c   1.000
_cell.angle_alpha   90.00
_cell.angle_beta   90.00
_cell.angle_gamma   90.00
#
_symmetry.space_group_name_H-M   'P 1'
#
loop_
_entity.id
_entity.type
_entity.pdbx_description
1 polymer ?
#
loop_
_entity_poly.entity_id
_entity_poly.type
_entity_poly.pdbx_seq_one_letter_code
_entity_poly.pdbx_strand_id
1 'polypeptide(L)'
;METTVESLNPDKQELRKFGLIFAGMFILIFGLLLPWIWDRPSPAWAWIVAAVFITTALLAPVALGPVYKVWMKIGLVLGWINTRIILGLVFFVIFAPVALLIKLLGKDMLKQRLDASATSYRVASEQTSRDRMEKPY
;
A
#
# COMPACT_ATOMS: atom_id res chain seq x y z
N MET A 1 -12.18 -19.48 -10.02
CA MET A 1 -11.33 -18.79 -11.03
C MET A 1 -12.17 -18.03 -12.08
N GLU A 2 -13.47 -17.76 -11.82
CA GLU A 2 -14.36 -17.11 -12.80
C GLU A 2 -14.53 -15.59 -12.59
N THR A 3 -14.07 -15.03 -11.47
CA THR A 3 -14.26 -13.59 -11.16
C THR A 3 -13.28 -12.64 -11.87
N THR A 4 -12.27 -13.17 -12.56
CA THR A 4 -11.17 -12.34 -13.10
C THR A 4 -11.48 -11.70 -14.46
N VAL A 5 -12.36 -12.27 -15.27
CA VAL A 5 -12.62 -11.82 -16.65
C VAL A 5 -13.73 -10.77 -16.78
N GLU A 6 -14.61 -10.63 -15.79
CA GLU A 6 -15.71 -9.65 -15.82
C GLU A 6 -15.24 -8.19 -15.62
N SER A 7 -14.03 -8.00 -15.10
CA SER A 7 -13.48 -6.68 -14.75
C SER A 7 -12.92 -5.85 -15.93
N LEU A 8 -12.94 -6.37 -17.16
CA LEU A 8 -12.31 -5.71 -18.32
C LEU A 8 -13.12 -4.55 -18.89
N ASN A 9 -14.41 -4.48 -18.54
CA ASN A 9 -15.32 -3.42 -18.95
C ASN A 9 -15.88 -2.73 -17.70
N PRO A 10 -15.40 -1.51 -17.38
CA PRO A 10 -15.93 -0.78 -16.24
C PRO A 10 -17.42 -0.52 -16.44
N ASP A 11 -18.21 -0.80 -15.40
CA ASP A 11 -19.64 -0.52 -15.44
C ASP A 11 -19.87 1.00 -15.57
N LYS A 12 -20.98 1.37 -16.22
CA LYS A 12 -21.35 2.77 -16.40
C LYS A 12 -21.48 3.49 -15.05
N GLN A 13 -21.88 2.78 -13.99
CA GLN A 13 -21.94 3.34 -12.64
C GLN A 13 -20.55 3.65 -12.06
N GLU A 14 -19.55 2.79 -12.31
CA GLU A 14 -18.17 3.02 -11.85
C GLU A 14 -17.55 4.23 -12.55
N LEU A 15 -17.74 4.36 -13.88
CA LEU A 15 -17.26 5.50 -14.65
C LEU A 15 -17.89 6.82 -14.20
N ARG A 16 -19.19 6.80 -13.86
CA ARG A 16 -19.90 7.95 -13.28
C ARG A 16 -19.33 8.33 -11.92
N LYS A 17 -19.18 7.36 -11.00
CA LYS A 17 -18.59 7.59 -9.67
C LYS A 17 -17.18 8.16 -9.79
N PHE A 18 -16.35 7.59 -10.66
CA PHE A 18 -15.02 8.10 -10.95
C PHE A 18 -15.04 9.57 -11.39
N GLY A 19 -15.84 9.91 -12.40
CA GLY A 19 -15.95 11.28 -12.89
C GLY A 19 -16.45 12.27 -11.82
N LEU A 20 -17.42 11.87 -11.00
CA LEU A 20 -17.94 12.69 -9.90
C LEU A 20 -16.91 12.88 -8.77
N ILE A 21 -16.17 11.83 -8.39
CA ILE A 21 -15.10 11.91 -7.39
C ILE A 21 -13.99 12.83 -7.90
N PHE A 22 -13.60 12.70 -9.17
CA PHE A 22 -12.60 13.57 -9.79
C PHE A 22 -13.04 15.03 -9.82
N ALA A 23 -14.27 15.29 -10.29
CA ALA A 23 -14.81 16.64 -10.30
C ALA A 23 -14.89 17.25 -8.89
N GLY A 24 -15.37 16.48 -7.91
CA GLY A 24 -15.41 16.89 -6.51
C GLY A 24 -14.02 17.20 -5.96
N MET A 25 -13.03 16.37 -6.27
CA MET A 25 -11.63 16.62 -5.91
C MET A 25 -11.10 17.92 -6.53
N PHE A 26 -11.36 18.18 -7.81
CA PHE A 26 -10.96 19.44 -8.45
C PHE A 26 -11.63 20.66 -7.82
N ILE A 27 -12.93 20.59 -7.52
CA ILE A 27 -13.67 21.68 -6.85
C ILE A 27 -13.13 21.88 -5.43
N LEU A 28 -12.91 20.81 -4.66
CA LEU A 28 -12.43 20.91 -3.29
C LEU A 28 -11.02 21.52 -3.26
N ILE A 29 -10.09 20.98 -4.05
CA ILE A 29 -8.68 21.39 -4.01
C ILE A 29 -8.49 22.76 -4.67
N PHE A 30 -8.91 22.94 -5.92
CA PHE A 30 -8.64 24.16 -6.68
C PHE A 30 -9.74 25.22 -6.54
N GLY A 31 -10.97 24.80 -6.24
CA GLY A 31 -12.10 25.71 -6.01
C GLY A 31 -12.12 26.30 -4.61
N LEU A 32 -11.73 25.53 -3.59
CA LEU A 32 -11.88 25.93 -2.19
C LEU A 32 -10.55 25.95 -1.41
N LEU A 33 -9.80 24.84 -1.38
CA LEU A 33 -8.63 24.68 -0.50
C LEU A 33 -7.45 25.59 -0.90
N LEU A 34 -7.08 25.62 -2.18
CA LEU A 34 -6.00 26.49 -2.68
C LEU A 34 -6.32 27.98 -2.49
N PRO A 35 -7.50 28.48 -2.88
CA PRO A 35 -7.88 29.87 -2.65
C PRO A 35 -7.86 30.25 -1.18
N TRP A 36 -8.31 29.35 -0.30
CA TRP A 36 -8.33 29.56 1.15
C TRP A 36 -6.93 29.62 1.76
N ILE A 37 -5.99 28.80 1.27
CA ILE A 37 -4.62 28.74 1.81
C ILE A 37 -3.72 29.85 1.27
N TRP A 38 -3.94 30.28 0.02
CA TRP A 38 -3.08 31.24 -0.66
C TRP A 38 -3.68 32.64 -0.82
N ASP A 39 -4.92 32.89 -0.36
CA ASP A 39 -5.66 34.15 -0.53
C ASP A 39 -5.71 34.64 -2.00
N ARG A 40 -5.65 33.69 -2.94
CA ARG A 40 -5.72 33.94 -4.38
C ARG A 40 -7.11 33.62 -4.91
N PRO A 41 -7.61 34.37 -5.92
CA PRO A 41 -8.87 34.03 -6.55
C PRO A 41 -8.82 32.61 -7.12
N SER A 42 -9.93 31.88 -6.95
CA SER A 42 -10.04 30.53 -7.53
C SER A 42 -9.79 30.60 -9.03
N PRO A 43 -8.86 29.78 -9.55
CA PRO A 43 -8.60 29.75 -10.97
C PRO A 43 -9.86 29.35 -11.73
N ALA A 44 -10.37 30.22 -12.61
CA ALA A 44 -11.57 29.96 -13.41
C ALA A 44 -11.47 28.66 -14.24
N TRP A 45 -10.24 28.27 -14.63
CA TRP A 45 -10.00 27.01 -15.34
C TRP A 45 -10.37 25.77 -14.52
N ALA A 46 -10.27 25.81 -13.18
CA ALA A 46 -10.62 24.67 -12.33
C ALA A 46 -12.12 24.36 -12.37
N TRP A 47 -12.96 25.42 -12.40
CA TRP A 47 -14.41 25.28 -12.56
C TRP A 47 -14.79 24.74 -13.93
N ILE A 48 -14.10 25.18 -14.99
CA ILE A 48 -14.30 24.67 -16.36
C ILE A 48 -13.95 23.18 -16.42
N VAL A 49 -12.79 22.78 -15.88
CA VAL A 49 -12.37 21.37 -15.85
C VAL A 49 -13.36 20.53 -15.05
N ALA A 50 -13.80 20.98 -13.87
CA ALA A 50 -14.81 20.28 -13.09
C ALA A 50 -16.14 20.14 -13.84
N ALA A 51 -16.61 21.20 -14.50
CA ALA A 51 -17.83 21.17 -15.31
C ALA A 51 -17.73 20.20 -16.49
N VAL A 52 -16.59 20.16 -17.19
CA VAL A 52 -16.33 19.20 -18.28
C VAL A 52 -16.35 17.77 -17.75
N PHE A 53 -15.74 17.51 -16.59
CA PHE A 53 -15.76 16.18 -15.98
C PHE A 53 -17.17 15.77 -15.53
N ILE A 54 -17.94 16.67 -14.91
CA ILE A 54 -19.32 16.42 -14.49
C ILE A 54 -20.22 16.14 -15.69
N THR A 55 -20.17 17.00 -16.71
CA THR A 55 -20.99 16.85 -17.93
C THR A 55 -20.63 15.57 -18.68
N THR A 56 -19.35 15.26 -18.82
CA THR A 56 -18.90 14.02 -19.47
C THR A 56 -19.30 12.78 -18.66
N ALA A 57 -19.22 12.84 -17.32
CA ALA A 57 -19.67 11.75 -16.45
C ALA A 57 -21.18 11.49 -16.55
N LEU A 58 -21.99 12.56 -16.64
CA LEU A 58 -23.45 12.46 -16.74
C LEU A 58 -23.93 12.04 -18.13
N LEU A 59 -23.43 12.69 -19.18
CA LEU A 59 -23.91 12.52 -20.56
C LEU A 59 -23.28 11.32 -21.27
N ALA A 60 -21.98 11.08 -21.08
CA ALA A 60 -21.24 10.07 -21.82
C ALA A 60 -20.16 9.40 -20.94
N PRO A 61 -20.55 8.64 -19.90
CA PRO A 61 -19.60 8.00 -19.00
C PRO A 61 -18.64 7.04 -19.72
N VAL A 62 -19.06 6.47 -20.86
CA VAL A 62 -18.25 5.55 -21.67
C VAL A 62 -17.00 6.25 -22.23
N ALA A 63 -17.05 7.57 -22.49
CA ALA A 63 -15.88 8.33 -22.95
C ALA A 63 -14.78 8.43 -21.88
N LEU A 64 -15.12 8.28 -20.60
CA LEU A 64 -14.16 8.22 -19.48
C LEU A 64 -13.50 6.85 -19.34
N GLY A 65 -13.96 5.83 -20.08
CA GLY A 65 -13.42 4.47 -20.06
C GLY A 65 -11.89 4.36 -20.21
N PRO A 66 -11.25 4.94 -21.24
CA PRO A 66 -9.79 4.87 -21.41
C PRO A 66 -9.05 5.60 -20.29
N VAL A 67 -9.53 6.77 -19.86
CA VAL A 67 -8.93 7.54 -18.76
C VAL A 67 -9.00 6.77 -17.45
N TYR A 68 -10.15 6.17 -17.15
CA TYR A 68 -10.34 5.29 -16.00
C TYR A 68 -9.35 4.13 -16.02
N LYS A 69 -9.21 3.43 -17.15
CA LYS A 69 -8.28 2.30 -17.27
C LYS A 69 -6.83 2.71 -17.02
N VAL A 70 -6.39 3.85 -17.55
CA VAL A 70 -5.03 4.37 -17.31
C VAL A 70 -4.87 4.75 -15.83
N TRP A 71 -5.84 5.45 -15.26
CA TRP A 71 -5.80 5.84 -13.85
C TRP A 71 -5.74 4.63 -12.91
N MET A 72 -6.53 3.59 -13.18
CA MET A 72 -6.52 2.37 -12.39
C MET A 72 -5.18 1.64 -12.48
N LYS A 73 -4.51 1.63 -13.64
CA LYS A 73 -3.14 1.10 -13.76
C LYS A 73 -2.17 1.87 -12.89
N ILE A 74 -2.26 3.21 -12.88
CA ILE A 74 -1.44 4.05 -11.99
C ILE A 74 -1.73 3.71 -10.53
N GLY A 75 -3.00 3.58 -10.16
CA GLY A 75 -3.42 3.18 -8.81
C GLY A 75 -2.85 1.82 -8.39
N LEU A 76 -2.80 0.84 -9.29
CA LEU A 76 -2.18 -0.46 -9.02
C LEU A 76 -0.67 -0.35 -8.79
N VAL A 77 0.04 0.43 -9.61
CA VAL A 77 1.48 0.68 -9.43
C VAL A 77 1.72 1.42 -8.11
N LEU A 78 0.90 2.43 -7.80
CA LEU A 78 1.02 3.18 -6.56
C LEU A 78 0.72 2.31 -5.34
N GLY A 79 -0.29 1.45 -5.41
CA GLY A 79 -0.58 0.45 -4.38
C GLY A 79 0.57 -0.54 -4.21
N TRP A 80 1.18 -0.96 -5.31
CA TRP A 80 2.38 -1.79 -5.28
C TRP A 80 3.50 -1.06 -4.52
N ILE A 81 3.83 0.18 -4.88
CA ILE A 81 4.86 0.98 -4.19
C ILE A 81 4.51 1.17 -2.71
N ASN A 82 3.27 1.55 -2.40
CA ASN A 82 2.82 1.84 -1.05
C ASN A 82 3.01 0.66 -0.09
N THR A 83 2.67 -0.56 -0.51
CA THR A 83 2.89 -1.76 0.32
C THR A 83 4.37 -1.96 0.66
N ARG A 84 5.30 -1.68 -0.27
CA ARG A 84 6.75 -1.81 -0.02
C ARG A 84 7.23 -0.70 0.92
N ILE A 85 6.74 0.51 0.73
CA ILE A 85 7.07 1.65 1.60
C ILE A 85 6.60 1.36 3.03
N ILE A 86 5.33 0.96 3.21
CA ILE A 86 4.79 0.66 4.55
C ILE A 86 5.58 -0.45 5.21
N LEU A 87 5.83 -1.56 4.49
CA LEU A 87 6.56 -2.69 5.06
C LEU A 87 8.02 -2.31 5.39
N GLY A 88 8.68 -1.57 4.51
CA GLY A 88 10.02 -1.04 4.74
C GLY A 88 10.05 -0.10 5.94
N LEU A 89 9.10 0.82 6.04
CA LEU A 89 8.98 1.76 7.16
C LEU A 89 8.78 1.01 8.48
N VAL A 90 7.86 0.05 8.53
CA VAL A 90 7.65 -0.80 9.70
C VAL A 90 8.92 -1.55 10.09
N PHE A 91 9.65 -2.10 9.12
CA PHE A 91 10.92 -2.76 9.39
C PHE A 91 11.95 -1.80 9.99
N PHE A 92 12.14 -0.62 9.41
CA PHE A 92 13.16 0.33 9.87
C PHE A 92 12.79 1.12 11.12
N VAL A 93 11.51 1.36 11.39
CA VAL A 93 11.04 2.15 12.53
C VAL A 93 10.74 1.28 13.75
N ILE A 94 10.32 0.02 13.55
CA ILE A 94 9.94 -0.87 14.64
C ILE A 94 10.97 -1.99 14.81
N PHE A 95 11.13 -2.85 13.80
CA PHE A 95 11.94 -4.06 13.95
C PHE A 95 13.44 -3.77 14.09
N ALA A 96 13.99 -2.87 13.26
CA ALA A 96 15.40 -2.51 13.26
C ALA A 96 15.86 -1.90 14.60
N PRO A 97 15.19 -0.88 15.18
CA PRO A 97 15.60 -0.34 16.47
C PRO A 97 15.39 -1.33 17.60
N VAL A 98 14.34 -2.15 17.57
CA VAL A 98 14.16 -3.23 18.57
C VAL A 98 15.33 -4.22 18.51
N ALA A 99 15.73 -4.66 17.31
CA ALA A 99 16.88 -5.53 17.13
C ALA A 99 18.19 -4.86 17.59
N LEU A 100 18.36 -3.56 17.30
CA LEU A 100 19.53 -2.78 17.73
C LEU A 100 19.58 -2.64 19.26
N LEU A 101 18.45 -2.37 19.91
CA LEU A 101 18.34 -2.31 21.37
C LEU A 101 18.71 -3.65 22.01
N ILE A 102 18.20 -4.77 21.49
CA ILE A 102 18.54 -6.11 21.96
C ILE A 102 20.04 -6.39 21.81
N LYS A 103 20.62 -5.99 20.68
CA LYS A 103 22.06 -6.10 20.41
C LYS A 103 22.89 -5.24 21.37
N LEU A 104 22.43 -4.01 21.68
CA LEU A 104 23.10 -3.10 22.61
C LEU A 104 23.03 -3.60 24.06
N LEU A 105 21.90 -4.21 24.44
CA LEU A 105 21.70 -4.88 25.73
C LEU A 105 22.53 -6.17 25.87
N GLY A 106 23.35 -6.52 24.86
CA GLY A 106 24.28 -7.66 24.92
C GLY A 106 23.61 -9.03 24.84
N LYS A 107 22.29 -9.07 24.55
CA LYS A 107 21.53 -10.32 24.49
C LYS A 107 21.68 -10.92 23.09
N ASP A 108 22.64 -11.81 22.94
CA ASP A 108 22.85 -12.58 21.71
C ASP A 108 21.78 -13.68 21.59
N MET A 109 20.64 -13.34 20.99
CA MET A 109 19.50 -14.26 20.85
C MET A 109 19.79 -15.44 19.91
N LEU A 110 20.73 -15.30 18.97
CA LEU A 110 21.11 -16.36 18.04
C LEU A 110 22.46 -17.02 18.39
N LYS A 111 23.12 -16.64 19.48
CA LYS A 111 24.49 -17.07 19.80
C LYS A 111 25.43 -16.92 18.58
N GLN A 112 25.30 -15.80 17.86
CA GLN A 112 26.07 -15.53 16.64
C GLN A 112 27.54 -15.18 16.91
N ARG A 113 27.90 -14.89 18.15
CA ARG A 113 29.31 -14.70 18.51
C ARG A 113 30.08 -16.02 18.31
N LEU A 114 30.96 -16.01 17.32
CA LEU A 114 31.91 -17.08 17.08
C LEU A 114 32.96 -17.07 18.19
N ASP A 115 32.90 -18.06 19.08
CA ASP A 115 33.93 -18.37 20.05
C ASP A 115 35.08 -19.14 19.39
N ALA A 116 36.21 -18.46 19.20
CA ALA A 116 37.41 -19.06 18.60
C ALA A 116 38.03 -20.18 19.46
N SER A 117 37.65 -20.28 20.74
CA SER A 117 38.10 -21.34 21.65
C SER A 117 37.15 -22.54 21.70
N ALA A 118 35.99 -22.46 21.05
CA ALA A 118 35.01 -23.54 21.05
C ALA A 118 35.43 -24.68 20.10
N THR A 119 35.54 -25.89 20.65
CA THR A 119 35.86 -27.12 19.91
C THR A 119 34.79 -27.48 18.85
N SER A 120 33.54 -27.05 19.05
CA SER A 120 32.43 -27.27 18.12
C SER A 120 31.23 -26.38 18.47
N TYR A 121 30.56 -25.81 17.45
CA TYR A 121 29.30 -25.05 17.60
C TYR A 121 28.04 -25.93 17.53
N ARG A 122 28.21 -27.26 17.41
CA ARG A 122 27.07 -28.18 17.30
C ARG A 122 26.33 -28.24 18.63
N VAL A 123 25.07 -27.83 18.63
CA VAL A 123 24.16 -28.08 19.75
C VAL A 123 23.80 -29.57 19.69
N ALA A 124 24.15 -30.31 20.74
CA ALA A 124 23.77 -31.72 20.85
C ALA A 124 22.24 -31.82 20.87
N SER A 125 21.69 -32.67 20.00
CA SER A 125 20.26 -32.98 20.04
C SER A 125 19.96 -33.59 21.41
N GLU A 126 18.97 -33.07 22.12
CA GLU A 126 18.45 -33.77 23.29
C GLU A 126 18.00 -35.17 22.86
N GLN A 127 18.51 -36.19 23.53
CA GLN A 127 18.05 -37.56 23.33
C GLN A 127 16.60 -37.62 23.80
N THR A 128 15.67 -37.53 22.86
CA THR A 128 14.25 -37.75 23.16
C THR A 128 14.12 -39.15 23.76
N SER A 129 13.56 -39.24 24.97
CA SER A 129 13.30 -40.51 25.63
C SER A 129 12.40 -41.37 24.74
N ARG A 130 12.70 -42.67 24.63
CA ARG A 130 11.93 -43.62 23.79
C ARG A 130 10.42 -43.56 24.08
N ASP A 131 10.07 -43.30 25.33
CA ASP A 131 8.70 -43.16 25.83
C ASP A 131 7.89 -42.05 25.12
N ARG A 132 8.55 -40.97 24.68
CA ARG A 132 7.91 -39.89 23.92
C ARG A 132 7.60 -40.30 22.47
N MET A 133 8.25 -41.33 21.95
CA MET A 133 7.95 -41.89 20.62
C MET A 133 6.73 -42.82 20.65
N GLU A 134 6.34 -43.33 21.82
CA GLU A 134 5.18 -44.22 21.96
C GLU A 134 3.84 -43.47 21.89
N LYS A 135 3.83 -42.17 22.17
CA LYS A 135 2.65 -41.31 22.05
C LYS A 135 2.99 -40.03 21.26
N PRO A 136 2.92 -40.09 19.92
CA PRO A 136 3.35 -38.98 19.06
C PRO A 136 2.34 -37.82 18.95
N TYR A 137 1.20 -37.89 19.63
CA TYR A 137 0.13 -36.88 19.65
C TYR A 137 -0.32 -36.56 21.08
#